data_AF-R7SQG4-F1
#
_entry.id   AF-R7SQG4-F1
#
_cell.length_a   1.000
_cell.length_b   1.000
_cell.length_c   1.000
_cell.angle_alpha   90.00
_cell.angle_beta   90.00
_cell.angle_gamma   90.00
#
_symmetry.space_group_name_H-M   'P 1'
#
loop_
_entity.id
_entity.type
_entity.pdbx_description
1 polymer ?
#
loop_
_entity_poly.entity_id
_entity_poly.type
_entity_poly.pdbx_seq_one_letter_code
_entity_poly.pdbx_strand_id
1 'polypeptide(L)'
;DFDILAIQEPYIDHLKLTRANPRWTVVYPTGHHDQADKTRSILLINTRISSNAWRPIAVPSPDVSAVTIISRGRNVHVFNLY
;
A
#
# COMPACT_ATOMS: atom_id res chain seq x y z
N ASP A 1 5.93 2.85 17.40
CA ASP A 1 6.39 2.92 16.00
C ASP A 1 5.84 1.77 15.19
N PHE A 2 5.33 2.06 14.00
CA PHE A 2 4.77 1.07 13.08
C PHE A 2 5.64 0.94 11.81
N ASP A 3 5.74 -0.29 11.32
CA ASP A 3 6.41 -0.65 10.07
C ASP A 3 5.48 -0.54 8.86
N ILE A 4 4.22 -0.89 9.06
CA ILE A 4 3.19 -0.95 8.02
C ILE A 4 1.91 -0.39 8.64
N LEU A 5 1.22 0.48 7.91
CA LEU A 5 -0.14 0.90 8.23
C LEU A 5 -1.09 0.40 7.15
N ALA A 6 -2.21 -0.19 7.58
CA ALA A 6 -3.33 -0.56 6.73
C ALA A 6 -4.43 0.47 6.95
N ILE A 7 -4.86 1.15 5.88
CA ILE A 7 -5.88 2.19 5.94
C ILE A 7 -7.02 1.81 4.99
N GLN A 8 -8.23 1.84 5.53
CA GLN A 8 -9.48 1.77 4.76
C GLN A 8 -10.02 3.18 4.49
N GLU A 9 -10.72 3.33 3.36
CA GLU A 9 -11.32 4.61 2.91
C GLU A 9 -10.34 5.80 3.00
N PRO A 10 -9.16 5.71 2.37
CA PRO A 10 -8.17 6.78 2.48
C PRO A 10 -8.68 8.06 1.82
N TYR A 11 -8.31 9.20 2.41
CA TYR A 11 -8.51 10.48 1.74
C TYR A 11 -7.60 10.57 0.51
N ILE A 12 -8.22 10.62 -0.68
CA ILE A 12 -7.55 10.86 -1.96
C ILE A 12 -7.72 12.32 -2.34
N ASP A 13 -6.61 13.02 -2.55
CA ASP A 13 -6.62 14.44 -2.87
C ASP A 13 -6.91 14.73 -4.37
N HIS A 14 -6.87 16.01 -4.72
CA HIS A 14 -7.07 16.48 -6.09
C HIS A 14 -6.01 15.99 -7.09
N LEU A 15 -4.81 15.60 -6.61
CA LEU A 15 -3.76 14.97 -7.42
C LEU A 15 -3.92 13.45 -7.52
N LYS A 16 -5.06 12.91 -7.05
CA LYS A 16 -5.37 11.49 -7.03
C LYS A 16 -4.42 10.70 -6.15
N LEU A 17 -3.89 11.30 -5.07
CA LEU A 17 -2.99 10.64 -4.13
C LEU A 17 -3.46 10.83 -2.68
N THR A 18 -3.21 9.82 -1.85
CA THR A 18 -3.16 9.94 -0.40
C THR A 18 -1.95 10.80 0.01
N ARG A 19 -2.16 11.75 0.91
CA ARG A 19 -1.09 12.53 1.52
C ARG A 19 -0.35 11.69 2.55
N ALA A 20 0.95 11.48 2.33
CA ALA A 20 1.84 10.84 3.29
C ALA A 20 3.13 11.66 3.44
N ASN A 21 3.71 11.68 4.64
CA ASN A 21 5.03 12.28 4.84
C ASN A 21 6.15 11.35 4.30
N PRO A 22 7.40 11.82 4.13
CA PRO A 22 8.48 11.04 3.54
C PRO A 22 8.90 9.76 4.29
N ARG A 23 8.36 9.50 5.49
CA ARG A 23 8.58 8.24 6.20
C ARG A 23 7.78 7.08 5.62
N TRP A 24 6.88 7.33 4.68
CA TRP A 24 5.95 6.35 4.17
C TRP A 24 5.96 6.29 2.65
N THR A 25 6.08 5.07 2.14
CA THR A 25 5.77 4.75 0.75
C THR A 25 4.34 4.22 0.69
N VAL A 26 3.46 4.89 -0.07
CA VAL A 26 2.06 4.46 -0.24
C VAL A 26 1.98 3.38 -1.32
N VAL A 27 1.28 2.30 -1.02
CA VAL A 27 0.95 1.22 -1.92
C VAL A 27 -0.54 1.23 -2.16
N TYR A 28 -0.91 1.54 -3.39
CA TYR A 28 -2.29 1.55 -3.84
C TYR A 28 -2.74 0.18 -4.37
N PRO A 29 -4.05 -0.08 -4.44
CA PRO A 29 -4.62 -1.19 -5.19
C PRO A 29 -4.21 -1.15 -6.67
N THR A 30 -4.32 -2.30 -7.32
CA THR A 30 -4.09 -2.37 -8.77
C THR A 30 -5.16 -1.54 -9.50
N GLY A 31 -4.75 -0.74 -10.49
CA GLY A 31 -5.66 0.12 -11.25
C GLY A 31 -6.00 1.47 -10.59
N HIS A 32 -5.39 1.81 -9.45
CA HIS A 32 -5.60 3.11 -8.79
C HIS A 32 -5.37 4.31 -9.73
N HIS A 33 -4.34 4.29 -10.57
CA HIS A 33 -4.07 5.40 -11.48
C HIS A 33 -5.12 5.56 -12.60
N ASP A 34 -5.89 4.51 -12.88
CA ASP A 34 -6.99 4.57 -13.84
C ASP A 34 -8.28 5.07 -13.18
N GLN A 35 -8.53 4.67 -11.92
CA GLN A 35 -9.79 4.90 -11.19
C GLN A 35 -9.51 5.20 -9.70
N ALA A 36 -8.83 6.32 -9.43
CA ALA A 36 -8.38 6.65 -8.09
C ALA A 36 -9.54 6.88 -7.09
N ASP A 37 -10.68 7.36 -7.59
CA ASP A 37 -11.94 7.54 -6.85
C ASP A 37 -12.51 6.23 -6.31
N LYS A 38 -12.11 5.08 -6.88
CA LYS A 38 -12.53 3.76 -6.39
C LYS A 38 -11.61 3.18 -5.33
N THR A 39 -10.51 3.84 -4.98
CA THR A 39 -9.54 3.31 -4.02
C THR A 39 -10.15 3.25 -2.62
N ARG A 40 -10.32 2.04 -2.08
CA ARG A 40 -10.91 1.83 -0.75
C ARG A 40 -9.95 1.24 0.28
N SER A 41 -8.77 0.81 -0.15
CA SER A 41 -7.74 0.23 0.71
C SER A 41 -6.35 0.68 0.26
N ILE A 42 -5.49 1.08 1.19
CA ILE A 42 -4.06 1.32 0.92
C ILE A 42 -3.19 0.71 2.01
N LEU A 43 -1.92 0.48 1.68
CA LEU A 43 -0.87 0.18 2.64
C LEU A 43 0.15 1.33 2.63
N LEU A 44 0.63 1.73 3.81
CA LEU A 44 1.79 2.60 3.93
C LEU A 44 2.94 1.78 4.48
N ILE A 45 4.04 1.69 3.73
CA ILE A 45 5.25 0.98 4.12
C ILE A 45 6.26 2.00 4.64
N ASN A 46 6.74 1.80 5.87
CA ASN A 46 7.73 2.69 6.46
C ASN A 46 9.05 2.61 5.67
N THR A 47 9.64 3.76 5.34
CA THR A 47 10.89 3.83 4.56
C THR A 47 12.11 3.30 5.30
N ARG A 48 11.99 2.98 6.61
CA ARG A 48 12.98 2.17 7.34
C ARG A 48 13.10 0.74 6.83
N ILE A 49 12.06 0.23 6.15
CA ILE A 49 12.12 -1.03 5.41
C ILE A 49 12.73 -0.73 4.04
N SER A 50 13.84 -1.39 3.74
CA SER A 50 14.49 -1.28 2.43
C SER A 50 13.49 -1.52 1.31
N SER A 51 13.53 -0.70 0.26
CA SER A 51 12.70 -0.87 -0.94
C SER A 51 12.92 -2.21 -1.65
N ASN A 52 14.07 -2.86 -1.41
CA ASN A 52 14.38 -4.18 -1.96
C ASN A 52 13.84 -5.33 -1.07
N ALA A 53 13.33 -5.02 0.12
CA ALA A 53 12.80 -5.98 1.07
C ALA A 53 11.27 -6.12 0.99
N TRP A 54 10.61 -5.51 0.00
CA TRP A 54 9.20 -5.71 -0.24
C TRP A 54 8.82 -5.42 -1.69
N ARG A 55 7.64 -5.89 -2.10
CA ARG A 55 7.05 -5.58 -3.41
C ARG A 55 5.53 -5.59 -3.35
N PRO A 56 4.82 -4.75 -4.10
CA PRO A 56 3.38 -4.86 -4.28
C PRO A 56 2.96 -6.22 -4.83
N ILE A 57 1.76 -6.67 -4.48
CA ILE A 57 1.09 -7.82 -5.10
C ILE A 57 -0.07 -7.26 -5.93
N ALA A 58 -0.10 -7.58 -7.22
CA ALA A 58 -1.21 -7.19 -8.08
C ALA A 58 -2.45 -8.03 -7.75
N VAL A 59 -3.54 -7.36 -7.36
CA VAL A 59 -4.86 -7.95 -7.11
C VAL A 59 -5.88 -7.10 -7.87
N PRO A 60 -6.67 -7.68 -8.78
CA PRO A 60 -7.59 -6.92 -9.64
C PRO A 60 -8.86 -6.50 -8.87
N SER A 61 -8.70 -5.78 -7.77
CA SER A 61 -9.78 -5.20 -6.98
C SER A 61 -9.31 -3.88 -6.37
N PRO A 62 -10.12 -2.81 -6.44
CA PRO A 62 -9.80 -1.53 -5.82
C PRO A 62 -9.94 -1.54 -4.28
N ASP A 63 -10.43 -2.67 -3.75
CA ASP A 63 -10.66 -2.90 -2.32
C ASP A 63 -9.48 -3.59 -1.63
N VAL A 64 -8.50 -4.02 -2.43
CA VAL A 64 -7.38 -4.81 -1.95
C VAL A 64 -6.07 -4.11 -2.29
N SER A 65 -5.35 -3.71 -1.26
CA SER A 65 -3.94 -3.36 -1.36
C SER A 65 -3.12 -4.48 -0.72
N ALA A 66 -2.04 -4.89 -1.38
CA ALA A 66 -1.28 -6.05 -0.94
C ALA A 66 0.21 -5.90 -1.23
N VAL A 67 1.03 -6.45 -0.34
CA VAL A 67 2.50 -6.49 -0.46
C VAL A 67 3.05 -7.85 -0.04
N THR A 68 4.16 -8.24 -0.64
CA THR A 68 5.07 -9.24 -0.08
C THR A 68 6.19 -8.52 0.65
N ILE A 69 6.45 -8.88 1.90
CA ILE A 69 7.63 -8.49 2.68
C ILE A 69 8.61 -9.65 2.69
N ILE A 70 9.88 -9.38 2.44
CA ILE A 70 10.98 -10.34 2.44
C ILE A 70 11.79 -10.11 3.73
N SER A 71 11.76 -11.08 4.63
CA SER A 71 12.48 -11.01 5.90
C SER A 71 13.18 -12.32 6.20
N ARG A 72 14.51 -12.28 6.37
CA ARG A 72 15.36 -13.45 6.68
C ARG A 72 15.12 -14.65 5.76
N GLY A 73 14.95 -14.39 4.45
CA GLY A 73 14.68 -15.41 3.44
C GLY A 73 13.26 -15.97 3.45
N ARG A 74 12.34 -15.37 4.22
CA ARG A 74 10.92 -15.73 4.25
C ARG A 74 10.07 -14.63 3.65
N ASN A 75 9.02 -15.04 2.96
CA ASN A 75 8.01 -14.14 2.42
C ASN A 75 6.83 -14.06 3.38
N VAL A 76 6.41 -12.83 3.69
CA VAL A 76 5.17 -12.55 4.42
C VAL A 76 4.27 -11.78 3.47
N HIS A 77 3.07 -12.28 3.20
CA HIS A 77 2.09 -11.59 2.37
C HIS A 77 1.11 -10.85 3.27
N VAL A 78 0.97 -9.55 3.06
CA VAL A 78 0.02 -8.70 3.77
C VAL A 78 -1.03 -8.28 2.76
N PHE A 79 -2.29 -8.59 3.06
CA PHE A 79 -3.44 -8.15 2.30
C PHE A 79 -4.29 -7.26 3.21
N ASN A 80 -4.54 -6.03 2.78
CA ASN A 80 -5.48 -5.12 3.42
C ASN A 80 -6.76 -5.07 2.57
N LEU A 81 -7.88 -5.48 3.15
CA LEU A 81 -9.18 -5.56 2.49
C LEU A 81 -10.14 -4.58 3.16
N TYR A 82 -10.89 -3.86 2.33
CA TYR A 82 -12.07 -3.09 2.74
C TYR A 82 -13.33 -3.94 2.66
#